data_AF-A0A932WU79-F1
#
_entry.id   AF-A0A932WU79-F1
#
_cell.length_a   1.000
_cell.length_b   1.000
_cell.length_c   1.000
_cell.angle_alpha   90.00
_cell.angle_beta   90.00
_cell.angle_gamma   90.00
#
_symmetry.space_group_name_H-M   'P 1'
#
loop_
_entity.id
_entity.type
_entity.pdbx_description
1 polymer ?
#
loop_
_entity_poly.entity_id
_entity_poly.type
_entity_poly.pdbx_seq_one_letter_code
_entity_poly.pdbx_strand_id
1 'polypeptide(L)'
;EAKYKNMNLEYIAGIDSRGFIFGAALATRLGIGFVPIRKKGKLPSTTICEKYELEYGYDEVEIHIDAFSNKVGAKVLLIDDLCATGGTAVAASKLVLDTKAELVEVCFLMNLTFLDGKEKVEKIAPVYSVLDI
;
A
#
# COMPACT_ATOMS: atom_id res chain seq x y z
N GLU A 1 -13.44 1.68 -7.98
CA GLU A 1 -14.61 1.97 -7.11
C GLU A 1 -15.60 0.82 -7.03
N ALA A 2 -16.22 0.38 -8.14
CA ALA A 2 -17.28 -0.65 -8.10
C ALA A 2 -16.90 -1.95 -7.37
N LYS A 3 -15.64 -2.38 -7.48
CA LYS A 3 -15.07 -3.52 -6.72
C LYS A 3 -15.01 -3.26 -5.21
N TYR A 4 -14.64 -2.05 -4.80
CA TYR A 4 -14.27 -1.72 -3.42
C TYR A 4 -15.41 -1.13 -2.57
N LYS A 5 -16.44 -0.56 -3.21
CA LYS A 5 -17.53 0.15 -2.50
C LYS A 5 -18.25 -0.68 -1.43
N ASN A 6 -18.26 -2.01 -1.57
CA ASN A 6 -18.95 -2.94 -0.66
C ASN A 6 -17.98 -3.71 0.26
N MET A 7 -16.69 -3.35 0.29
CA MET A 7 -15.68 -4.05 1.09
C MET A 7 -15.49 -3.43 2.48
N ASN A 8 -16.29 -2.42 2.86
CA ASN A 8 -16.21 -1.71 4.14
C ASN A 8 -14.80 -1.20 4.46
N LEU A 9 -14.09 -0.71 3.44
CA LEU A 9 -12.79 -0.06 3.62
C LEU A 9 -12.95 1.24 4.41
N GLU A 10 -11.95 1.56 5.22
CA GLU A 10 -11.90 2.78 6.04
C GLU A 10 -10.76 3.69 5.62
N TYR A 11 -9.71 3.12 5.01
CA TYR A 11 -8.58 3.86 4.48
C TYR A 11 -8.07 3.27 3.17
N ILE A 12 -7.54 4.15 2.32
CA ILE A 12 -6.66 3.79 1.21
C ILE A 12 -5.24 4.22 1.59
N ALA A 13 -4.30 3.28 1.61
CA ALA A 13 -2.88 3.57 1.73
C ALA A 13 -2.24 3.62 0.34
N GLY A 14 -1.58 4.73 -0.02
CA GLY A 14 -0.88 4.87 -1.30
C GLY A 14 0.64 4.79 -1.12
N ILE A 15 1.34 4.15 -2.06
CA ILE A 15 2.82 4.12 -2.10
C ILE A 15 3.36 5.31 -2.91
N ASP A 16 4.40 5.96 -2.38
CA ASP A 16 4.99 7.18 -2.96
C ASP A 16 5.65 6.94 -4.33
N SER A 17 5.50 7.83 -5.31
CA SER A 17 4.57 8.96 -5.40
C SER A 17 3.38 8.70 -6.31
N ARG A 18 3.54 7.79 -7.28
CA ARG A 18 2.57 7.56 -8.35
C ARG A 18 1.31 6.86 -7.83
N GLY A 19 1.45 5.98 -6.84
CA GLY A 19 0.32 5.39 -6.12
C GLY A 19 -0.59 6.42 -5.47
N PHE A 20 -0.11 7.62 -5.11
CA PHE A 20 -0.95 8.66 -4.51
C PHE A 20 -2.02 9.18 -5.46
N ILE A 21 -1.71 9.27 -6.76
CA ILE A 21 -2.64 9.81 -7.77
C ILE A 21 -3.92 8.96 -7.77
N PHE A 22 -3.77 7.64 -7.80
CA PHE A 22 -4.88 6.71 -7.83
C PHE A 22 -5.49 6.49 -6.43
N GLY A 23 -4.65 6.40 -5.40
CA GLY A 23 -5.10 6.16 -4.04
C GLY A 23 -5.91 7.32 -3.46
N ALA A 24 -5.45 8.56 -3.60
CA ALA A 24 -6.19 9.72 -3.12
C ALA A 24 -7.49 9.92 -3.91
N ALA A 25 -7.48 9.68 -5.23
CA ALA A 25 -8.69 9.73 -6.05
C ALA A 25 -9.71 8.67 -5.61
N LEU A 26 -9.28 7.43 -5.36
CA LEU A 26 -10.15 6.36 -4.90
C LEU A 26 -10.70 6.63 -3.48
N ALA A 27 -9.85 7.09 -2.56
CA ALA A 27 -10.27 7.46 -1.21
C ALA A 27 -11.36 8.54 -1.23
N THR A 28 -11.16 9.58 -2.06
CA THR A 28 -12.13 10.67 -2.25
C THR A 28 -13.46 10.14 -2.78
N ARG A 29 -13.43 9.26 -3.78
CA ARG A 29 -14.65 8.67 -4.37
C ARG A 29 -15.41 7.75 -3.40
N LEU A 30 -14.70 7.09 -2.49
CA LEU A 30 -15.29 6.23 -1.47
C LEU A 30 -15.69 7.00 -0.20
N GLY A 31 -15.26 8.26 -0.04
CA GLY A 31 -15.53 9.06 1.15
C GLY A 31 -14.77 8.58 2.39
N ILE A 32 -13.57 8.01 2.21
CA ILE A 32 -12.77 7.40 3.28
C ILE A 32 -11.37 8.03 3.38
N GLY A 33 -10.61 7.68 4.42
CA GLY A 33 -9.29 8.27 4.67
C GLY A 33 -8.25 7.89 3.62
N PHE A 34 -7.28 8.77 3.39
CA PHE A 34 -6.08 8.47 2.62
C PHE A 34 -4.84 8.56 3.51
N VAL A 35 -3.94 7.58 3.38
CA VAL A 35 -2.69 7.51 4.14
C VAL A 35 -1.51 7.36 3.17
N PRO A 36 -0.53 8.27 3.18
CA PRO A 36 0.67 8.13 2.37
C PRO A 36 1.70 7.22 3.06
N ILE A 37 2.25 6.27 2.31
CA ILE A 37 3.46 5.53 2.66
C ILE A 37 4.59 6.11 1.81
N ARG A 38 5.63 6.63 2.45
CA ARG A 38 6.67 7.45 1.78
C ARG A 38 8.06 6.89 1.94
N LYS A 39 8.99 7.31 1.07
CA LYS A 39 10.42 7.12 1.32
C LYS A 39 10.82 7.77 2.64
N LYS A 40 11.86 7.22 3.26
CA LYS A 40 12.41 7.70 4.53
C LYS A 40 12.62 9.22 4.59
N GLY A 41 12.20 9.83 5.70
CA GLY A 41 12.44 11.23 6.01
C GLY A 41 11.50 12.21 5.30
N LYS A 42 10.44 11.72 4.66
CA LYS A 42 9.43 12.56 3.99
C LYS A 42 8.19 12.84 4.82
N LEU A 43 7.99 12.07 5.89
CA LEU A 43 6.84 12.16 6.78
C LEU A 43 7.21 13.02 8.01
N PRO A 44 6.38 14.01 8.39
CA PRO A 44 6.73 14.98 9.44
C PRO A 44 6.52 14.50 10.88
N SER A 45 5.73 13.44 11.09
CA SER A 45 5.44 12.90 12.43
C SER A 45 6.26 11.64 12.71
N THR A 46 6.07 11.03 13.89
CA THR A 46 6.72 9.77 14.27
C THR A 46 6.33 8.65 13.31
N THR A 47 7.32 7.95 12.77
CA THR A 47 7.16 6.88 11.79
C THR A 47 7.61 5.52 12.32
N ILE A 48 7.07 4.47 11.73
CA ILE A 48 7.73 3.16 11.63
C ILE A 48 8.25 2.98 10.21
N CYS A 49 9.32 2.21 10.05
CA CYS A 49 10.01 2.03 8.78
C CYS A 49 10.24 0.55 8.45
N GLU A 50 10.18 0.20 7.17
CA GLU A 50 10.54 -1.13 6.66
C GLU A 50 11.56 -1.00 5.54
N LYS A 51 12.61 -1.83 5.61
CA LYS A 51 13.65 -1.89 4.58
C LYS A 51 13.28 -2.90 3.51
N TYR A 52 13.68 -2.62 2.27
CA TYR A 52 13.62 -3.59 1.19
C TYR A 52 14.86 -3.51 0.31
N GLU A 53 15.18 -4.64 -0.31
CA GLU A 53 16.36 -4.80 -1.14
C GLU A 53 16.15 -4.21 -2.54
N LEU A 54 17.20 -3.60 -3.06
CA LEU A 54 17.35 -3.21 -4.46
C LEU A 54 18.42 -4.09 -5.11
N GLU A 55 18.60 -3.98 -6.42
CA GLU A 55 19.72 -4.63 -7.12
C GLU A 55 21.08 -4.23 -6.52
N TYR A 56 21.19 -2.97 -6.10
CA TYR A 56 22.35 -2.44 -5.41
C TYR A 56 21.92 -1.70 -4.14
N GLY A 57 21.96 -2.39 -3.00
CA GLY A 57 21.70 -1.83 -1.69
C GLY A 57 20.27 -2.02 -1.20
N TYR A 58 19.79 -1.07 -0.41
CA TYR A 58 18.46 -1.09 0.19
C TYR A 58 17.84 0.31 0.14
N ASP A 59 16.51 0.36 0.16
CA ASP A 59 15.74 1.58 0.37
C ASP A 59 14.72 1.32 1.49
N GLU A 60 14.12 2.38 2.01
CA GLU A 60 13.24 2.33 3.18
C GLU A 60 11.96 3.14 2.92
N VAL A 61 10.82 2.52 3.24
CA VAL A 61 9.52 3.19 3.29
C VAL A 61 9.07 3.38 4.73
N GLU A 62 8.24 4.40 4.94
CA GLU A 62 7.74 4.84 6.23
C GLU A 62 6.25 5.13 6.18
N ILE A 63 5.59 4.90 7.32
CA ILE A 63 4.21 5.30 7.59
C ILE A 63 4.17 5.94 8.98
N HIS A 64 3.28 6.91 9.21
CA HIS A 64 3.09 7.44 10.56
C HIS A 64 2.52 6.37 11.49
N ILE A 65 2.96 6.35 12.75
CA ILE A 65 2.48 5.38 13.76
C ILE A 65 0.99 5.54 14.08
N ASP A 66 0.44 6.73 13.84
CA ASP A 66 -0.95 7.11 14.12
C ASP A 66 -1.83 7.06 12.86
N ALA A 67 -1.32 6.55 11.73
CA ALA A 67 -1.97 6.57 10.43
C ALA A 67 -3.41 6.03 10.42
N PHE A 68 -3.69 5.02 11.25
CA PHE A 68 -5.02 4.38 11.37
C PHE A 68 -5.58 4.45 12.80
N SER A 69 -5.10 5.40 13.60
CA SER A 69 -5.35 5.48 15.05
C SER A 69 -6.81 5.66 15.48
N ASN A 70 -7.70 6.06 14.57
CA ASN A 70 -9.12 6.20 14.88
C ASN A 70 -9.81 4.85 15.18
N LYS A 71 -9.20 3.71 14.80
CA LYS A 71 -9.81 2.39 15.01
C LYS A 71 -8.79 1.24 14.96
N VAL A 72 -8.79 0.40 15.99
CA VAL A 72 -8.04 -0.87 15.97
C VAL A 72 -8.63 -1.79 14.90
N GLY A 73 -7.79 -2.37 14.05
CA GLY A 73 -8.24 -3.23 12.96
C GLY A 73 -8.93 -2.47 11.82
N ALA A 74 -8.58 -1.21 11.60
CA ALA A 74 -9.07 -0.44 10.47
C ALA A 74 -8.84 -1.20 9.16
N LYS A 75 -9.86 -1.26 8.29
CA LYS A 75 -9.76 -1.97 7.00
C LYS A 75 -9.08 -1.09 5.96
N VAL A 76 -7.93 -1.54 5.48
CA VAL A 76 -7.05 -0.77 4.59
C VAL A 76 -6.91 -1.48 3.25
N LEU A 77 -7.05 -0.71 2.16
CA LEU A 77 -6.58 -1.11 0.84
C LEU A 77 -5.24 -0.44 0.56
N LEU A 78 -4.20 -1.21 0.25
CA LEU A 78 -2.93 -0.67 -0.24
C LEU A 78 -3.01 -0.52 -1.76
N ILE A 79 -2.51 0.58 -2.33
CA ILE A 79 -2.53 0.82 -3.78
C ILE A 79 -1.22 1.42 -4.30
N ASP A 80 -0.81 0.94 -5.47
CA ASP A 80 0.28 1.52 -6.25
C ASP A 80 -0.01 1.46 -7.76
N ASP A 81 0.71 2.23 -8.56
CA ASP A 81 0.50 2.26 -10.01
C ASP A 81 1.05 1.00 -10.71
N LEU A 82 2.21 0.49 -10.29
CA LEU A 82 2.89 -0.60 -10.97
C LEU A 82 3.52 -1.60 -9.99
N CYS A 83 3.17 -2.88 -10.13
CA CYS A 83 3.93 -3.98 -9.52
C CYS A 83 5.04 -4.44 -10.47
N ALA A 84 6.31 -4.24 -10.05
CA ALA A 84 7.49 -4.80 -10.72
C ALA A 84 8.05 -5.99 -9.92
N THR A 85 9.11 -5.79 -9.13
CA THR A 85 9.70 -6.85 -8.29
C THR A 85 8.92 -7.12 -6.99
N GLY A 86 7.93 -6.29 -6.67
CA GLY A 86 7.09 -6.39 -5.47
C GLY A 86 7.72 -5.91 -4.16
N GLY A 87 9.03 -5.58 -4.14
CA GLY A 87 9.77 -5.27 -2.91
C GLY A 87 9.17 -4.13 -2.08
N THR A 88 8.86 -2.99 -2.72
CA THR A 88 8.25 -1.84 -2.05
C THR A 88 6.84 -2.15 -1.54
N ALA A 89 6.04 -2.89 -2.31
CA ALA A 89 4.68 -3.28 -1.91
C ALA A 89 4.69 -4.27 -0.74
N VAL A 90 5.67 -5.19 -0.68
CA VAL A 90 5.89 -6.08 0.46
C VAL A 90 6.22 -5.27 1.72
N ALA A 91 7.17 -4.34 1.63
CA ALA A 91 7.53 -3.48 2.77
C ALA A 91 6.35 -2.63 3.25
N ALA A 92 5.63 -2.00 2.30
CA ALA A 92 4.43 -1.22 2.61
C ALA A 92 3.31 -2.08 3.24
N SER A 93 3.13 -3.32 2.79
CA SER A 93 2.15 -4.25 3.36
C SER A 93 2.47 -4.59 4.81
N LYS A 94 3.75 -4.84 5.13
CA LYS A 94 4.20 -5.09 6.50
C LYS A 94 3.96 -3.88 7.40
N LEU A 95 4.29 -2.68 6.94
CA LEU A 95 4.02 -1.44 7.67
C LEU A 95 2.55 -1.28 8.02
N VAL A 96 1.64 -1.55 7.08
CA VAL A 96 0.19 -1.51 7.35
C VAL A 96 -0.17 -2.53 8.45
N LEU A 97 0.35 -3.76 8.39
CA LEU A 97 0.08 -4.77 9.42
C LEU A 97 0.66 -4.39 10.79
N ASP A 98 1.83 -3.75 10.82
CA ASP A 98 2.49 -3.34 12.07
C ASP A 98 1.74 -2.24 12.81
N THR A 99 1.02 -1.38 12.08
CA THR A 99 0.06 -0.42 12.66
C THR A 99 -1.20 -1.07 13.23
N LYS A 100 -1.32 -2.41 13.18
CA LYS A 100 -2.49 -3.19 13.62
C LYS A 100 -3.76 -2.94 12.80
N ALA A 101 -3.60 -2.46 11.58
CA ALA A 101 -4.68 -2.40 10.60
C ALA A 101 -4.90 -3.77 9.93
N GLU A 102 -6.10 -4.00 9.40
CA GLU A 102 -6.42 -5.14 8.54
C GLU A 102 -6.09 -4.75 7.09
N LEU A 103 -5.06 -5.34 6.51
CA LEU A 103 -4.77 -5.19 5.08
C LEU A 103 -5.70 -6.09 4.28
N VAL A 104 -6.74 -5.50 3.69
CA VAL A 104 -7.81 -6.23 2.99
C VAL A 104 -7.35 -6.77 1.63
N GLU A 105 -6.65 -5.93 0.86
CA GLU A 105 -6.13 -6.28 -0.46
C GLU A 105 -5.01 -5.28 -0.83
N VAL A 106 -4.12 -5.69 -1.73
CA VAL A 106 -3.17 -4.82 -2.42
C VAL A 106 -3.60 -4.67 -3.88
N CYS A 107 -3.80 -3.44 -4.33
CA CYS A 107 -4.25 -3.11 -5.67
C CYS A 107 -3.11 -2.51 -6.50
N PHE A 108 -2.89 -3.05 -7.69
CA PHE A 108 -2.00 -2.47 -8.70
C PHE A 108 -2.80 -2.05 -9.93
N LEU A 109 -2.46 -0.91 -10.53
CA LEU A 109 -3.04 -0.54 -11.82
C LEU A 109 -2.45 -1.43 -12.93
N MET A 110 -1.15 -1.67 -12.88
CA MET A 110 -0.43 -2.57 -13.80
C MET A 110 0.44 -3.55 -13.01
N ASN A 111 0.52 -4.79 -13.47
CA ASN A 111 1.41 -5.80 -12.93
C ASN A 111 2.23 -6.43 -14.06
N LEU A 112 3.55 -6.48 -13.89
CA LEU A 112 4.47 -7.08 -14.87
C LEU A 112 4.55 -8.59 -14.64
N THR A 113 3.82 -9.37 -15.43
CA THR A 113 3.66 -10.83 -15.31
C THR A 113 4.94 -11.64 -15.57
N PHE A 114 5.94 -11.04 -16.20
CA PHE A 114 7.26 -11.64 -16.38
C PHE A 114 8.18 -11.49 -15.15
N LEU A 115 7.72 -10.77 -14.12
CA LEU A 115 8.35 -10.66 -12.80
C LEU A 115 7.47 -11.34 -11.74
N ASP A 116 8.07 -11.74 -10.62
CA ASP A 116 7.41 -12.46 -9.53
C ASP A 116 6.86 -11.54 -8.41
N GLY A 117 6.63 -10.26 -8.75
CA GLY A 117 6.28 -9.24 -7.76
C GLY A 117 4.92 -9.47 -7.12
N LYS A 118 3.92 -9.85 -7.92
CA LYS A 118 2.57 -10.13 -7.44
C LYS A 118 2.56 -11.31 -6.48
N GLU A 119 3.22 -12.40 -6.85
CA GLU A 119 3.32 -13.64 -6.07
C GLU A 119 4.03 -13.40 -4.73
N LYS A 120 5.01 -12.49 -4.68
CA LYS A 120 5.65 -12.08 -3.43
C LYS A 120 4.68 -11.36 -2.49
N VAL A 121 3.83 -10.48 -3.02
CA VAL A 121 2.84 -9.74 -2.23
C VAL A 121 1.69 -10.64 -1.80
N GLU A 122 1.28 -11.59 -2.64
CA GLU A 122 0.23 -12.58 -2.36
C GLU A 122 0.54 -13.48 -1.14
N LYS A 123 1.81 -13.60 -0.76
CA LYS A 123 2.22 -14.28 0.48
C LYS A 123 1.82 -13.52 1.75
N ILE A 124 1.44 -12.25 1.63
CA ILE A 124 1.12 -11.36 2.75
C ILE A 124 -0.38 -11.02 2.76
N ALA A 125 -0.94 -10.68 1.59
CA ALA A 125 -2.35 -10.28 1.46
C ALA A 125 -2.88 -10.57 0.05
N PRO A 126 -4.21 -10.66 -0.15
CA PRO A 126 -4.80 -10.78 -1.47
C PRO A 126 -4.32 -9.66 -2.41
N VAL A 127 -4.09 -9.98 -3.69
CA VAL A 127 -3.65 -9.01 -4.69
C VAL A 127 -4.65 -8.91 -5.84
N TYR A 128 -4.93 -7.69 -6.26
CA TYR A 128 -5.68 -7.39 -7.48
C TYR A 128 -4.88 -6.49 -8.41
N SER A 129 -4.79 -6.88 -9.68
CA SER A 129 -4.24 -6.07 -10.76
C SER A 129 -5.37 -5.65 -11.69
N VAL A 130 -5.41 -4.37 -12.08
CA VAL A 130 -6.36 -3.92 -13.13
C VAL A 130 -5.92 -4.41 -14.50
N LEU A 131 -4.61 -4.35 -14.77
CA LEU A 131 -3.98 -4.85 -15.98
C LEU A 131 -2.81 -5.77 -15.61
N ASP A 132 -2.76 -6.93 -16.23
CA ASP A 132 -1.60 -7.82 -16.21
C ASP A 132 -0.90 -7.69 -17.58
N ILE A 133 0.39 -7.33 -17.57
CA ILE A 133 1.21 -6.99 -18.74
C ILE A 133 2.43 -7.90 -18.80
#